data_AF-A0A6A4GA20-F1
#
_entry.id   AF-A0A6A4GA20-F1
#
_cell.length_a   1.000
_cell.length_b   1.000
_cell.length_c   1.000
_cell.angle_alpha   90.00
_cell.angle_beta   90.00
_cell.angle_gamma   90.00
#
_symmetry.space_group_name_H-M   'P 1'
#
loop_
_entity.id
_entity.type
_entity.pdbx_description
1 polymer ?
#
loop_
_entity_poly.entity_id
_entity_poly.type
_entity_poly.pdbx_seq_one_letter_code
_entity_poly.pdbx_strand_id
1 'polypeptide(L)'
;LFAYCDQQEVLHCLTRSDVVNWCNEIWGPRDVPKISGHCFRIGGTTHYLCRGVPPDIVKALGRWKSDAFLTYWRDLDTLASLHLHRHHAQENYHSHLYVDPL
;
A
#
# COMPACT_ATOMS: atom_id res chain seq x y z
N LEU A 1 -16.59 -10.92 -3.34
CA LEU A 1 -17.39 -9.82 -3.94
C LEU A 1 -17.94 -9.01 -2.78
N PHE A 2 -17.94 -7.68 -2.86
CA PHE A 2 -18.59 -6.83 -1.85
C PHE A 2 -19.91 -6.30 -2.44
N ALA A 3 -20.90 -6.07 -1.60
CA ALA A 3 -22.20 -5.56 -1.99
C ALA A 3 -22.70 -4.55 -0.96
N TYR A 4 -23.58 -3.64 -1.38
CA TYR A 4 -24.24 -2.68 -0.50
C TYR A 4 -25.74 -2.65 -0.81
N CYS A 5 -26.53 -2.21 0.16
CA CYS A 5 -27.97 -2.05 0.02
C CYS A 5 -28.28 -0.55 -0.09
N ASP A 6 -29.11 -0.17 -1.05
CA ASP A 6 -29.55 1.22 -1.19
C ASP A 6 -30.74 1.56 -0.28
N GLN A 7 -31.24 2.79 -0.39
CA GLN A 7 -32.37 3.26 0.43
C GLN A 7 -33.70 2.60 0.07
N GLN A 8 -33.77 1.92 -1.07
CA GLN A 8 -34.93 1.17 -1.58
C GLN A 8 -34.81 -0.33 -1.28
N GLU A 9 -33.86 -0.72 -0.42
CA GLU A 9 -33.57 -2.11 -0.05
C GLU A 9 -33.07 -2.99 -1.22
N VAL A 10 -32.56 -2.38 -2.30
CA VAL A 10 -32.01 -3.11 -3.44
C VAL A 10 -30.54 -3.41 -3.21
N LEU A 11 -30.12 -4.65 -3.47
CA LEU A 11 -28.73 -5.08 -3.34
C LEU A 11 -27.93 -4.76 -4.61
N HIS A 12 -26.85 -4.02 -4.46
CA HIS A 12 -25.93 -3.65 -5.52
C HIS A 12 -24.56 -4.28 -5.33
N CYS A 13 -23.96 -4.75 -6.41
CA CYS A 13 -22.55 -5.15 -6.41
C CYS A 13 -21.69 -3.89 -6.28
N LEU A 14 -20.77 -3.87 -5.32
CA LEU A 14 -19.84 -2.76 -5.18
C LEU A 14 -18.71 -2.90 -6.21
N THR A 15 -18.75 -2.07 -7.24
CA THR A 15 -17.73 -2.05 -8.29
C THR A 15 -16.61 -1.07 -7.95
N ARG A 16 -15.49 -1.20 -8.69
CA ARG A 16 -14.40 -0.21 -8.63
C ARG A 16 -14.89 1.20 -8.96
N SER A 17 -15.78 1.33 -9.94
CA SER A 17 -16.29 2.63 -10.39
C SER A 17 -17.14 3.28 -9.30
N ASP A 18 -17.97 2.50 -8.61
CA ASP A 18 -18.81 3.02 -7.52
C ASP A 18 -17.96 3.61 -6.40
N VAL A 19 -16.94 2.87 -5.95
CA VAL A 19 -16.03 3.36 -4.89
C VAL A 19 -15.30 4.63 -5.33
N VAL A 20 -14.76 4.66 -6.56
CA VAL A 20 -14.01 5.81 -7.05
C VAL A 20 -14.91 7.03 -7.24
N ASN A 21 -16.12 6.85 -7.76
CA ASN A 21 -17.08 7.94 -7.94
C ASN A 21 -17.50 8.50 -6.59
N TRP A 22 -17.87 7.61 -5.66
CA TRP A 22 -18.25 8.01 -4.31
C TRP A 22 -17.13 8.78 -3.58
N CYS A 23 -15.88 8.34 -3.69
CA CYS A 23 -14.75 9.10 -3.12
C CYS A 23 -14.61 10.48 -3.74
N ASN A 24 -14.76 10.60 -5.07
CA ASN A 24 -14.67 11.89 -5.76
C ASN A 24 -15.84 12.82 -5.42
N GLU A 25 -17.05 12.29 -5.21
CA GLU A 25 -18.20 13.06 -4.74
C GLU A 25 -17.99 13.61 -3.34
N ILE A 26 -17.42 12.81 -2.44
CA ILE A 26 -17.09 13.25 -1.08
C ILE A 26 -15.92 14.25 -1.10
N TRP A 27 -14.83 13.95 -1.81
CA TRP A 27 -13.60 14.74 -1.69
C TRP A 27 -13.54 15.95 -2.62
N GLY A 28 -14.28 15.94 -3.73
CA GLY A 28 -14.31 17.04 -4.69
C GLY A 28 -14.65 18.41 -4.07
N PRO A 29 -15.69 18.52 -3.21
CA PRO A 29 -16.00 19.76 -2.49
C PRO A 29 -14.95 20.22 -1.48
N ARG A 30 -13.89 19.43 -1.25
CA ARG A 30 -12.80 19.70 -0.30
C ARG A 30 -11.47 19.98 -1.01
N ASP A 31 -11.53 20.37 -2.28
CA ASP A 31 -10.38 20.69 -3.13
C ASP A 31 -9.36 19.54 -3.30
N VAL A 32 -9.79 18.30 -3.07
CA VAL A 32 -8.97 17.13 -3.36
C VAL A 32 -9.04 16.86 -4.86
N PRO A 33 -7.89 16.76 -5.56
CA PRO A 33 -7.88 16.45 -6.98
C PRO A 33 -8.61 15.15 -7.29
N LYS A 34 -9.26 15.08 -8.45
CA LYS A 34 -9.97 13.88 -8.89
C LYS A 34 -9.04 12.67 -8.86
N ILE A 35 -9.42 11.67 -8.08
CA ILE A 35 -8.67 10.43 -7.94
C ILE A 35 -9.20 9.36 -8.88
N SER A 36 -8.28 8.54 -9.39
CA SER A 36 -8.61 7.34 -10.16
C SER A 36 -8.32 6.09 -9.34
N GLY A 37 -8.84 4.94 -9.76
CA GLY A 37 -8.44 3.66 -9.17
C GLY A 37 -6.93 3.39 -9.23
N HIS A 38 -6.19 4.00 -10.17
CA HIS A 38 -4.75 3.87 -10.24
C HIS A 38 -4.04 4.58 -9.08
N CYS A 39 -4.57 5.72 -8.62
CA CYS A 39 -4.08 6.45 -7.46
C CYS A 39 -4.08 5.56 -6.21
N PHE A 40 -5.10 4.73 -6.01
CA PHE A 40 -5.15 3.76 -4.92
C PHE A 40 -4.08 2.67 -5.01
N ARG A 41 -3.70 2.24 -6.22
CA ARG A 41 -2.61 1.27 -6.38
C ARG A 41 -1.27 1.88 -5.98
N ILE A 42 -1.01 3.13 -6.39
CA ILE A 42 0.19 3.88 -6.01
C ILE A 42 0.21 4.10 -4.50
N GLY A 43 -0.87 4.66 -3.96
CA GLY A 43 -1.01 4.97 -2.53
C GLY A 43 -0.93 3.73 -1.66
N GLY A 44 -1.64 2.65 -2.02
CA GLY A 44 -1.60 1.38 -1.30
C GLY A 44 -0.20 0.74 -1.31
N THR A 45 0.48 0.74 -2.46
CA THR A 45 1.86 0.24 -2.56
C THR A 45 2.78 1.02 -1.63
N THR A 46 2.76 2.35 -1.74
CA THR A 46 3.58 3.25 -0.91
C THR A 46 3.29 3.06 0.57
N HIS A 47 2.01 2.99 0.94
CA HIS A 47 1.56 2.82 2.31
C HIS A 47 2.07 1.54 2.96
N TYR A 48 1.97 0.40 2.26
CA TYR A 48 2.47 -0.87 2.81
C TYR A 48 4.00 -0.89 2.91
N LEU A 49 4.71 -0.37 1.91
CA LEU A 49 6.16 -0.29 1.94
C LEU A 49 6.67 0.61 3.07
N CYS A 50 6.05 1.78 3.28
CA CYS A 50 6.39 2.68 4.38
C CYS A 50 6.03 2.09 5.77
N ARG A 51 5.11 1.12 5.84
CA ARG A 51 4.87 0.32 7.06
C ARG A 51 5.83 -0.87 7.21
N GLY A 52 6.73 -1.04 6.24
CA GLY A 52 7.74 -2.07 6.28
C GLY A 52 7.32 -3.44 5.83
N VAL A 53 6.17 -3.55 5.18
CA VAL A 53 5.82 -4.79 4.49
C VAL A 53 6.86 -5.06 3.41
N PRO A 54 7.44 -6.27 3.35
CA PRO A 54 8.45 -6.61 2.35
C PRO A 54 7.97 -6.40 0.91
N PRO A 55 8.82 -5.92 -0.01
CA PRO A 55 8.45 -5.65 -1.40
C PRO A 55 7.78 -6.81 -2.14
N ASP A 56 8.24 -8.04 -1.93
CA ASP A 56 7.70 -9.26 -2.52
C ASP A 56 6.28 -9.58 -2.02
N ILE A 57 6.00 -9.32 -0.74
CA ILE A 57 4.66 -9.44 -0.17
C ILE A 57 3.73 -8.38 -0.76
N VAL A 58 4.18 -7.12 -0.86
CA VAL A 58 3.40 -6.06 -1.53
C VAL A 58 3.14 -6.41 -3.01
N LYS A 59 4.14 -6.97 -3.70
CA LYS A 59 4.04 -7.44 -5.09
C LYS A 59 2.96 -8.52 -5.23
N ALA A 60 2.95 -9.49 -4.31
CA ALA A 60 1.95 -10.56 -4.26
C ALA A 60 0.54 -10.02 -3.96
N LEU A 61 0.40 -9.12 -2.98
CA LEU A 61 -0.87 -8.50 -2.61
C LEU A 61 -1.51 -7.74 -3.77
N GLY A 62 -0.72 -6.99 -4.54
CA GLY A 62 -1.22 -6.30 -5.72
C GLY A 62 -1.27 -7.15 -6.99
N ARG A 63 -1.00 -8.46 -6.88
CA ARG A 63 -1.09 -9.47 -7.95
C ARG A 63 -0.24 -9.13 -9.17
N TRP A 64 0.91 -8.49 -8.96
CA TRP A 64 1.84 -8.17 -10.04
C TRP A 64 2.72 -9.37 -10.37
N LYS A 65 2.69 -9.80 -11.63
CA LYS A 65 3.61 -10.82 -12.15
C LYS A 65 4.98 -10.24 -12.49
N SER A 66 5.04 -8.99 -12.94
CA SER A 66 6.25 -8.31 -13.37
C SER A 66 6.69 -7.22 -12.38
N ASP A 67 7.84 -6.62 -12.65
CA ASP A 67 8.41 -5.53 -11.86
C ASP A 67 7.76 -4.17 -12.14
N ALA A 68 6.67 -4.12 -12.90
CA ALA A 68 5.87 -2.91 -13.10
C ALA A 68 5.41 -2.27 -11.78
N PHE A 69 5.31 -3.04 -10.69
CA PHE A 69 4.98 -2.52 -9.36
C PHE A 69 6.03 -1.53 -8.81
N LEU A 70 7.30 -1.65 -9.23
CA LEU A 70 8.37 -0.73 -8.81
C LEU A 70 8.04 0.73 -9.20
N THR A 71 7.34 0.91 -10.33
CA THR A 71 6.92 2.25 -10.78
C THR A 71 5.90 2.92 -9.86
N TYR A 72 5.32 2.18 -8.91
CA TYR A 72 4.34 2.67 -7.94
C TYR A 72 4.95 3.05 -6.59
N TRP A 73 6.26 2.90 -6.42
CA TRP A 73 6.94 3.31 -5.20
C TRP A 73 7.01 4.84 -5.18
N ARG A 74 6.48 5.43 -4.11
CA ARG A 74 6.62 6.85 -3.80
C ARG A 74 7.28 6.97 -2.43
N ASP A 75 7.75 8.18 -2.10
CA ASP A 75 8.44 8.47 -0.84
C ASP A 75 9.71 7.61 -0.64
N LEU A 76 10.62 7.71 -1.62
CA LEU A 76 11.86 6.91 -1.63
C LEU A 76 12.77 7.20 -0.42
N ASP A 77 12.71 8.41 0.14
CA ASP A 77 13.52 8.80 1.29
C ASP A 77 13.10 8.04 2.55
N THR A 78 11.79 7.93 2.81
CA THR A 78 11.27 7.10 3.90
C THR A 78 11.60 5.63 3.68
N LEU A 79 11.47 5.13 2.44
CA LEU A 79 11.79 3.75 2.11
C LEU A 79 13.28 3.43 2.31
N ALA A 80 14.17 4.32 1.88
CA ALA A 80 15.60 4.18 2.08
C ALA A 80 15.95 4.18 3.58
N SER A 81 15.37 5.11 4.34
CA SER A 81 15.57 5.20 5.80
C SER A 81 15.11 3.93 6.52
N LEU A 82 13.94 3.40 6.16
CA LEU A 82 13.43 2.15 6.71
C LEU A 82 14.31 0.95 6.38
N HIS A 83 14.81 0.89 5.13
CA HIS A 83 15.67 -0.20 4.70
C HIS A 83 17.00 -0.19 5.47
N LEU A 84 17.65 0.98 5.58
CA LEU A 84 18.89 1.15 6.32
C LEU A 84 18.71 0.82 7.80
N HIS A 85 17.63 1.30 8.41
CA HIS A 85 17.33 1.00 9.82
C HIS A 85 17.17 -0.50 10.06
N ARG A 86 16.47 -1.23 9.17
CA ARG A 86 16.34 -2.69 9.28
C ARG A 86 17.64 -3.42 9.08
N HIS A 87 18.45 -3.00 8.11
CA HIS A 87 19.75 -3.60 7.86
C HIS A 87 20.61 -3.54 9.13
N HIS A 88 20.72 -2.36 9.73
CA HIS A 88 21.46 -2.19 10.98
C HIS A 88 20.85 -2.99 12.15
N ALA A 89 19.53 -3.05 12.27
CA ALA A 89 18.88 -3.87 13.30
C ALA A 89 19.19 -5.37 13.13
N GLN A 90 19.23 -5.88 11.90
CA GLN A 90 19.58 -7.26 11.59
C GLN A 90 21.06 -7.56 11.87
N GLU A 91 21.96 -6.66 11.48
CA GLU A 91 23.39 -6.76 11.79
C GLU A 91 23.64 -6.79 13.30
N ASN A 92 22.98 -5.90 14.06
CA ASN A 92 23.07 -5.86 15.51
C ASN A 92 22.53 -7.13 16.17
N TYR A 93 21.43 -7.69 15.66
CA TYR A 93 20.90 -8.96 16.17
C TYR A 93 21.86 -10.12 15.87
N HIS A 94 22.44 -10.14 14.68
CA HIS A 94 23.42 -11.17 14.31
C HIS A 94 24.71 -11.05 15.13
N SER A 95 25.21 -9.84 15.40
CA SER A 95 26.38 -9.67 16.26
C SER A 95 26.08 -10.09 17.70
N HIS A 96 24.90 -9.77 18.25
CA HIS A 96 24.52 -10.21 19.60
C HIS A 96 24.37 -11.74 19.75
N LEU A 97 24.01 -12.46 18.69
CA LEU A 97 23.88 -13.93 18.75
C LEU A 97 25.19 -14.70 18.54
N TYR A 98 26.22 -14.05 17.98
CA TYR A 98 27.49 -14.71 17.64
C TYR A 98 28.72 -14.16 18.38
N VAL A 99 28.54 -13.13 19.23
CA VAL A 99 29.56 -12.63 20.16
C VAL A 99 29.21 -13.09 21.59
N ASP A 100 29.14 -14.42 21.78
CA ASP A 100 29.44 -15.10 23.05
C ASP A 100 29.28 -16.63 22.86
N PRO A 101 30.37 -17.29 22.46
CA PRO A 101 30.78 -18.49 23.13
C PRO A 101 32.18 -18.26 23.72
N LEU A 102 32.27 -18.42 25.04
CA LEU A 102 33.53 -18.62 25.76
C LEU A 102 34.48 -19.56 25.00
#